data_AF-A0A1C7MAW8-F1
#
_entry.id   AF-A0A1C7MAW8-F1
#
_cell.length_a   1.000
_cell.length_b   1.000
_cell.length_c   1.000
_cell.angle_alpha   90.00
_cell.angle_beta   90.00
_cell.angle_gamma   90.00
#
_symmetry.space_group_name_H-M   'P 1'
#
loop_
_entity.id
_entity.type
_entity.pdbx_description
1 polymer ?
#
loop_
_entity_poly.entity_id
_entity_poly.type
_entity_poly.pdbx_seq_one_letter_code
_entity_poly.pdbx_strand_id
1 'polypeptide(L)'
;VSTMSLSKYARSGSSDFVNRSLNFCNVIWGLGDEGIEVLFACMCGAMRTMEELGNFWKERCMQIQAGYIQVFTEMWGEYRGARAACVTGDTLARDGQVGSSHLLIIQQIKMEGQTAAFLHKHTYQVPIEKEFKMKQMQELYVNKAWEKYELDCMRINSYTAQSMLMQGKNLEKIQLKLEWVQQTVQVNEHGYVPERMVLTRISLCIKSSLNSVQRRHGPEAQTQ
;
A
#
# COMPACT_ATOMS: atom_id res chain seq x y z
N VAL A 1 11.01 -2.93 -20.86
CA VAL A 1 9.54 -2.99 -20.75
C VAL A 1 9.19 -3.01 -19.28
N SER A 2 8.77 -1.86 -18.73
CA SER A 2 8.55 -1.70 -17.28
C SER A 2 7.33 -2.50 -16.84
N THR A 3 7.55 -3.55 -16.06
CA THR A 3 6.53 -4.42 -15.46
C THR A 3 5.65 -3.72 -14.41
N MET A 4 5.92 -2.45 -14.10
CA MET A 4 5.19 -1.65 -13.11
C MET A 4 4.10 -0.75 -13.71
N SER A 5 3.90 -0.76 -15.03
CA SER A 5 2.88 0.09 -15.64
C SER A 5 1.49 -0.52 -15.46
N LEU A 6 0.71 0.05 -14.53
CA LEU A 6 -0.70 -0.27 -14.30
C LEU A 6 -1.62 0.17 -15.46
N SER A 7 -1.05 0.81 -16.50
CA SER A 7 -1.78 1.25 -17.69
C SER A 7 -2.55 0.12 -18.40
N LYS A 8 -2.09 -1.14 -18.28
CA LYS A 8 -2.82 -2.30 -18.84
C LYS A 8 -4.15 -2.61 -18.14
N TYR A 9 -4.36 -2.11 -16.92
CA TYR A 9 -5.62 -2.23 -16.19
C TYR A 9 -6.52 -1.00 -16.38
N ALA A 10 -6.00 0.07 -17.00
CA ALA A 10 -6.81 1.22 -17.40
C ALA A 10 -7.62 0.85 -18.64
N ARG A 11 -8.96 0.88 -18.54
CA ARG A 11 -9.84 0.63 -19.67
C ARG A 11 -9.61 1.69 -20.75
N SER A 12 -9.15 1.25 -21.91
CA SER A 12 -8.98 2.08 -23.11
C SER A 12 -10.34 2.62 -23.54
N GLY A 13 -10.59 3.92 -23.28
CA GLY A 13 -11.74 4.62 -23.85
C GLY A 13 -12.58 5.54 -22.95
N SER A 14 -12.20 5.85 -21.70
CA SER A 14 -12.98 6.81 -20.90
C SER A 14 -12.32 8.18 -20.87
N SER A 15 -12.95 9.13 -21.55
CA SER A 15 -12.79 10.57 -21.33
C SER A 15 -12.97 10.90 -19.85
N ASP A 16 -12.12 11.80 -19.37
CA ASP A 16 -12.31 12.69 -18.24
C ASP A 16 -12.23 12.13 -16.80
N PHE A 17 -11.27 12.71 -16.08
CA PHE A 17 -10.99 12.68 -14.64
C PHE A 17 -12.16 13.12 -13.72
N VAL A 18 -13.38 13.22 -14.23
CA VAL A 18 -14.56 13.74 -13.52
C VAL A 18 -15.31 12.64 -12.75
N ASN A 19 -15.04 11.36 -13.03
CA ASN A 19 -15.81 10.28 -12.43
C ASN A 19 -15.20 9.79 -11.11
N ARG A 20 -15.82 10.13 -9.97
CA ARG A 20 -15.50 9.66 -8.61
C ARG A 20 -15.42 8.12 -8.50
N SER A 21 -15.98 7.40 -9.48
CA SER A 21 -15.89 5.95 -9.65
C SER A 21 -14.51 5.44 -10.10
N LEU A 22 -13.65 6.30 -10.68
CA LEU A 22 -12.27 5.99 -11.06
C LEU A 22 -11.24 6.37 -9.98
N ASN A 23 -11.68 6.83 -8.80
CA ASN A 23 -10.78 6.97 -7.66
C ASN A 23 -10.09 5.62 -7.45
N PHE A 24 -8.75 5.62 -7.43
CA PHE A 24 -7.92 4.43 -7.28
C PHE A 24 -8.48 3.48 -6.20
N CYS A 25 -8.80 3.98 -5.01
CA CYS A 25 -9.42 3.19 -3.94
C CYS A 25 -10.79 2.55 -4.23
N ASN A 26 -11.49 2.89 -5.31
CA ASN A 26 -12.77 2.28 -5.70
C ASN A 26 -12.61 1.19 -6.77
N VAL A 27 -11.50 1.15 -7.50
CA VAL A 27 -11.28 0.25 -8.64
C VAL A 27 -10.46 -0.99 -8.24
N ILE A 28 -9.65 -0.90 -7.18
CA ILE A 28 -8.66 -1.93 -6.81
C ILE A 28 -9.30 -3.22 -6.26
N TRP A 29 -10.54 -3.18 -5.75
CA TRP A 29 -11.06 -4.27 -4.92
C TRP A 29 -11.37 -5.58 -5.66
N GLY A 30 -11.49 -5.58 -6.99
CA GLY A 30 -11.61 -6.81 -7.81
C GLY A 30 -12.67 -7.83 -7.31
N LEU A 31 -12.65 -9.03 -7.88
CA LEU A 31 -13.25 -10.20 -7.24
C LEU A 31 -12.16 -10.80 -6.33
N GLY A 32 -12.44 -10.98 -5.03
CA GLY A 32 -11.47 -11.59 -4.11
C GLY A 32 -10.27 -10.70 -3.75
N ASP A 33 -10.40 -9.37 -3.79
CA ASP A 33 -9.36 -8.43 -3.35
C ASP A 33 -8.01 -8.46 -4.10
N GLU A 34 -7.95 -9.03 -5.31
CA GLU A 34 -6.70 -9.20 -6.08
C GLU A 34 -5.86 -7.91 -6.25
N GLY A 35 -6.50 -6.75 -6.34
CA GLY A 35 -5.77 -5.50 -6.52
C GLY A 35 -4.99 -5.03 -5.28
N ILE A 36 -5.26 -5.58 -4.08
CA ILE A 36 -4.52 -5.22 -2.86
C ILE A 36 -3.07 -5.69 -2.93
N GLU A 37 -2.81 -6.86 -3.50
CA GLU A 37 -1.44 -7.34 -3.68
C GLU A 37 -0.65 -6.44 -4.62
N VAL A 38 -1.31 -5.99 -5.69
CA VAL A 38 -0.75 -5.02 -6.65
C VAL A 38 -0.47 -3.68 -5.96
N LEU A 39 -1.38 -3.23 -5.09
CA LEU A 39 -1.20 -2.02 -4.29
C LEU A 39 0.02 -2.15 -3.37
N PHE A 40 0.14 -3.25 -2.62
CA PHE A 40 1.29 -3.47 -1.74
C PHE A 40 2.61 -3.58 -2.52
N ALA A 41 2.62 -4.27 -3.66
CA ALA A 41 3.78 -4.33 -4.53
C ALA A 41 4.19 -2.94 -5.04
N CYS A 42 3.21 -2.09 -5.39
CA CYS A 42 3.44 -0.71 -5.82
C CYS A 42 3.99 0.16 -4.68
N MET A 43 3.42 0.04 -3.46
CA MET A 43 3.89 0.78 -2.28
C MET A 43 5.33 0.39 -1.91
N CYS A 44 5.63 -0.91 -1.89
CA CYS A 44 6.99 -1.43 -1.70
C CYS A 44 7.95 -0.93 -2.78
N GLY A 45 7.52 -0.93 -4.04
CA GLY A 45 8.32 -0.43 -5.16
C GLY A 45 8.65 1.05 -5.01
N ALA A 46 7.65 1.88 -4.69
CA ALA A 46 7.84 3.31 -4.44
C ALA A 46 8.82 3.57 -3.28
N MET A 47 8.72 2.82 -2.19
CA MET A 47 9.67 2.91 -1.08
C MET A 47 11.11 2.59 -1.52
N ARG A 48 11.31 1.52 -2.30
CA ARG A 48 12.63 1.15 -2.81
C ARG A 48 13.21 2.22 -3.73
N THR A 49 12.42 2.74 -4.66
CA THR A 49 12.87 3.82 -5.56
C THR A 49 13.26 5.08 -4.79
N MET A 50 12.54 5.41 -3.72
CA MET A 50 12.88 6.53 -2.86
C MET A 50 14.16 6.30 -2.04
N GLU A 51 14.42 5.07 -1.60
CA GLU A 51 15.69 4.68 -0.97
C GLU A 51 16.87 4.75 -1.95
N GLU A 52 16.69 4.23 -3.16
CA GLU A 52 17.67 4.30 -4.26
C GLU A 52 18.01 5.76 -4.60
N LEU A 53 17.00 6.64 -4.68
CA LEU A 53 17.20 8.07 -4.88
C LEU A 53 18.00 8.71 -3.73
N GLY A 54 17.70 8.34 -2.49
CA GLY A 54 18.48 8.78 -1.33
C GLY A 54 19.95 8.34 -1.40
N ASN A 55 20.19 7.09 -1.79
CA ASN A 55 21.54 6.55 -1.96
C ASN A 55 22.30 7.23 -3.11
N PHE A 56 21.63 7.50 -4.23
CA PHE A 56 22.19 8.25 -5.35
C PHE A 56 22.69 9.63 -4.92
N TRP A 57 21.86 10.40 -4.20
CA TRP A 57 22.26 11.72 -3.71
C TRP A 57 23.38 11.66 -2.67
N LYS A 58 23.37 10.64 -1.80
CA LYS A 58 24.44 10.40 -0.84
C LYS A 58 25.77 10.12 -1.54
N GLU A 59 25.77 9.25 -2.55
CA GLU A 59 26.96 8.93 -3.34
C GLU A 59 27.46 10.15 -4.12
N ARG A 60 26.57 10.86 -4.81
CA ARG A 60 26.92 12.07 -5.58
C ARG A 60 27.54 13.15 -4.69
N CYS A 61 26.97 13.41 -3.51
CA CYS A 61 27.50 14.39 -2.57
C CYS A 61 28.80 13.96 -1.89
N MET A 62 28.83 12.75 -1.32
CA MET A 62 29.95 12.31 -0.48
C MET A 62 31.12 11.76 -1.29
N GLN A 63 30.88 11.00 -2.36
CA GLN A 63 31.97 10.33 -3.09
C GLN A 63 32.51 11.21 -4.21
N ILE A 64 31.62 11.81 -5.02
CA ILE A 64 32.03 12.53 -6.22
C ILE A 64 32.38 13.97 -5.88
N GLN A 65 31.42 14.71 -5.31
CA GLN A 65 31.57 16.15 -5.16
C GLN A 65 32.57 16.51 -4.05
N ALA A 66 32.53 15.83 -2.89
CA ALA A 66 33.49 16.09 -1.81
C ALA A 66 34.92 15.67 -2.17
N GLY A 67 35.10 14.52 -2.83
CA GLY A 67 36.41 14.08 -3.32
C GLY A 67 36.98 15.03 -4.38
N TYR A 68 36.15 15.51 -5.30
CA TYR A 68 36.55 16.55 -6.26
C TYR A 68 37.02 17.83 -5.59
N ILE A 69 36.28 18.34 -4.59
CA ILE A 69 36.67 19.55 -3.85
C ILE A 69 38.00 19.34 -3.12
N GLN A 70 38.21 18.15 -2.53
CA GLN A 70 39.46 17.85 -1.85
C GLN A 70 40.64 17.92 -2.83
N VAL A 71 40.58 17.19 -3.94
CA VAL A 71 41.63 17.19 -4.97
C VAL A 71 41.82 18.59 -5.56
N PHE A 72 40.73 19.32 -5.82
CA PHE A 72 40.77 20.69 -6.32
C PHE A 72 41.47 21.62 -5.32
N THR A 73 41.18 21.51 -4.03
CA THR A 73 41.75 22.38 -2.99
C THR A 73 43.24 22.10 -2.79
N GLU A 74 43.63 20.82 -2.81
CA GLU A 74 45.03 20.39 -2.76
C GLU A 74 45.81 20.92 -3.97
N MET A 75 45.33 20.62 -5.19
CA MET A 75 45.92 21.11 -6.45
C MET A 75 45.98 22.64 -6.51
N TRP A 76 44.93 23.32 -6.06
CA TRP A 76 44.85 24.79 -6.06
C TRP A 76 45.84 25.43 -5.08
N GLY A 77 46.04 24.81 -3.92
CA GLY A 77 47.06 25.22 -2.95
C GLY A 77 48.47 25.16 -3.55
N GLU A 78 48.80 24.05 -4.21
CA GLU A 78 50.08 23.86 -4.90
C GLU A 78 50.25 24.83 -6.09
N TYR A 79 49.23 24.96 -6.93
CA TYR A 79 49.24 25.87 -8.09
C TYR A 79 49.47 27.33 -7.67
N ARG A 80 48.77 27.78 -6.61
CA ARG A 80 48.94 29.12 -6.05
C ARG A 80 50.38 29.33 -5.56
N GLY A 81 50.96 28.36 -4.86
CA GLY A 81 52.34 28.44 -4.38
C GLY A 81 53.38 28.52 -5.50
N ALA A 82 53.19 27.74 -6.57
CA ALA A 82 54.14 27.66 -7.69
C ALA A 82 54.04 28.81 -8.70
N ARG A 83 52.88 29.45 -8.85
CA ARG A 83 52.62 30.45 -9.91
C ARG A 83 52.15 31.82 -9.42
N ALA A 84 52.22 32.10 -8.11
CA ALA A 84 51.81 33.40 -7.53
C ALA A 84 52.44 34.63 -8.20
N ALA A 85 53.64 34.49 -8.81
CA ALA A 85 54.32 35.57 -9.50
C ALA A 85 53.94 35.74 -10.98
N CYS A 86 53.29 34.74 -11.60
CA CYS A 86 53.11 34.65 -13.05
C CYS A 86 51.64 34.72 -13.50
N VAL A 87 50.69 34.79 -12.57
CA VAL A 87 49.25 34.76 -12.84
C VAL A 87 48.61 36.03 -12.27
N THR A 88 47.73 36.66 -13.05
CA THR A 88 46.97 37.85 -12.62
C THR A 88 46.05 37.54 -11.45
N GLY A 89 45.97 38.46 -10.48
CA GLY A 89 45.16 38.29 -9.26
C GLY A 89 43.69 37.96 -9.52
N ASP A 90 43.11 38.48 -10.60
CA ASP A 90 41.71 38.22 -10.99
C ASP A 90 41.47 36.77 -11.40
N THR A 91 42.45 36.12 -12.04
CA THR A 91 42.36 34.71 -12.43
C THR A 91 42.41 33.81 -11.19
N LEU A 92 43.26 34.16 -10.23
CA LEU A 92 43.33 33.48 -8.94
C LEU A 92 42.04 33.64 -8.11
N ALA A 93 41.42 34.82 -8.14
CA ALA A 93 40.15 35.06 -7.46
C ALA A 93 39.00 34.23 -8.07
N ARG A 94 38.92 34.20 -9.40
CA ARG A 94 37.88 33.44 -10.12
C ARG A 94 37.95 31.94 -9.85
N ASP A 95 39.15 31.35 -9.90
CA ASP A 95 39.32 29.91 -9.69
C ASP A 95 39.08 29.51 -8.22
N GLY A 96 39.44 30.38 -7.26
CA GLY A 96 39.06 30.19 -5.85
C GLY A 96 37.55 30.17 -5.63
N GLN A 97 36.80 30.97 -6.40
CA GLN A 97 35.35 31.02 -6.33
C GLN A 97 34.68 29.72 -6.82
N VAL A 98 35.32 28.97 -7.72
CA VAL A 98 34.83 27.66 -8.19
C VAL A 98 34.75 26.65 -7.05
N GLY A 99 35.81 26.54 -6.23
CA GLY A 99 35.83 25.65 -5.06
C GLY A 99 34.74 25.97 -4.04
N SER A 100 34.54 27.27 -3.73
CA SER A 100 33.47 27.72 -2.84
C SER A 100 32.07 27.44 -3.41
N SER A 101 31.89 27.61 -4.73
CA SER A 101 30.62 27.32 -5.42
C SER A 101 30.24 25.85 -5.29
N HIS A 102 31.19 24.95 -5.49
CA HIS A 102 30.96 23.51 -5.33
C HIS A 102 30.65 23.10 -3.90
N LEU A 103 31.25 23.75 -2.90
CA LEU A 103 30.94 23.51 -1.48
C LEU A 103 29.51 23.90 -1.13
N LEU A 104 29.03 25.03 -1.67
CA LEU A 104 27.64 25.48 -1.53
C LEU A 104 26.65 24.50 -2.17
N ILE A 105 26.99 23.94 -3.34
CA ILE A 105 26.17 22.91 -4.00
C ILE A 105 26.05 21.65 -3.11
N ILE A 106 27.13 21.19 -2.47
CA ILE A 106 27.07 20.06 -1.53
C ILE A 106 26.14 20.36 -0.35
N GLN A 107 26.24 21.57 0.21
CA GLN A 107 25.36 21.97 1.32
C GLN A 107 23.90 22.04 0.87
N GLN A 108 23.62 22.59 -0.32
CA GLN A 108 22.28 22.66 -0.88
C GLN A 108 21.66 21.26 -1.06
N ILE A 109 22.42 20.32 -1.63
CA ILE A 109 21.94 18.94 -1.83
C ILE A 109 21.80 18.18 -0.50
N LYS A 110 22.64 18.46 0.50
CA LYS A 110 22.45 17.91 1.86
C LYS A 110 21.16 18.43 2.53
N MET A 111 20.77 19.66 2.25
CA MET A 111 19.52 20.25 2.74
C MET A 111 18.29 19.71 2.01
N GLU A 112 18.45 19.10 0.83
CA GLU A 112 17.42 18.28 0.15
C GLU A 112 17.18 16.91 0.82
N GLY A 113 17.42 16.79 2.13
CA GLY A 113 16.92 15.71 2.99
C GLY A 113 15.38 15.55 3.01
N GLN A 114 14.66 16.29 2.17
CA GLN A 114 13.24 16.14 1.87
C GLN A 114 12.89 14.71 1.44
N THR A 115 13.80 13.97 0.80
CA THR A 115 13.60 12.54 0.45
C THR A 115 13.40 11.69 1.71
N ALA A 116 14.18 11.91 2.77
CA ALA A 116 14.03 11.20 4.04
C ALA A 116 12.73 11.59 4.76
N ALA A 117 12.33 12.86 4.69
CA ALA A 117 11.04 13.32 5.20
C ALA A 117 9.85 12.75 4.40
N PHE A 118 10.02 12.48 3.11
CA PHE A 118 9.02 11.83 2.25
C PHE A 118 8.90 10.33 2.56
N LEU A 119 10.01 9.65 2.84
CA LEU A 119 10.03 8.24 3.26
C LEU A 119 9.29 8.02 4.58
N HIS A 120 9.42 8.92 5.56
CA HIS A 120 8.69 8.84 6.84
C HIS A 120 7.16 8.96 6.69
N LYS A 121 6.68 9.61 5.63
CA LYS A 121 5.25 9.74 5.31
C LYS A 121 4.64 8.44 4.75
N HIS A 122 5.43 7.40 4.46
CA HIS A 122 4.95 6.09 3.98
C HIS A 122 4.54 5.10 5.09
N THR A 123 4.35 5.54 6.34
CA THR A 123 3.97 4.69 7.50
C THR A 123 2.50 4.20 7.47
N TYR A 124 1.84 4.22 6.30
CA TYR A 124 0.46 3.73 6.15
C TYR A 124 0.38 2.27 5.73
N GLN A 125 1.46 1.71 5.18
CA GLN A 125 1.49 0.33 4.71
C GLN A 125 1.27 -0.68 5.84
N VAL A 126 2.03 -0.57 6.92
CA VAL A 126 1.98 -1.48 8.08
C VAL A 126 0.57 -1.62 8.67
N PRO A 127 -0.16 -0.53 9.00
CA PRO A 127 -1.52 -0.66 9.53
C PRO A 127 -2.49 -1.25 8.49
N ILE A 128 -2.37 -0.91 7.20
CA ILE A 128 -3.25 -1.44 6.15
C ILE A 128 -3.03 -2.94 5.95
N GLU A 129 -1.77 -3.40 5.93
CA GLU A 129 -1.43 -4.82 5.84
C GLU A 129 -1.94 -5.62 7.04
N LYS A 130 -1.85 -5.06 8.26
CA LYS A 130 -2.35 -5.70 9.47
C LYS A 130 -3.87 -5.89 9.40
N GLU A 131 -4.61 -4.84 9.05
CA GLU A 131 -6.07 -4.90 8.90
C GLU A 131 -6.47 -5.87 7.79
N PHE A 132 -5.73 -5.92 6.67
CA PHE A 132 -6.00 -6.86 5.58
C PHE A 132 -5.78 -8.33 5.99
N LYS A 133 -4.72 -8.63 6.74
CA LYS A 133 -4.51 -9.98 7.30
C LYS A 133 -5.62 -10.38 8.26
N MET A 134 -6.08 -9.44 9.09
CA MET A 134 -7.22 -9.66 9.98
C MET A 134 -8.52 -9.92 9.19
N LYS A 135 -8.74 -9.19 8.08
CA LYS A 135 -9.85 -9.43 7.17
C LYS A 135 -9.84 -10.85 6.60
N GLN A 136 -8.72 -11.29 6.02
CA GLN A 136 -8.60 -12.65 5.47
C GLN A 136 -8.88 -13.72 6.51
N MET A 137 -8.35 -13.55 7.73
CA MET A 137 -8.64 -14.46 8.83
C MET A 137 -10.13 -14.48 9.19
N GLN A 138 -10.77 -13.31 9.24
CA GLN A 138 -12.21 -13.20 9.50
C GLN A 138 -13.06 -13.83 8.39
N GLU A 139 -12.66 -13.73 7.12
CA GLU A 139 -13.34 -14.39 6.00
C GLU A 139 -13.33 -15.91 6.15
N LEU A 140 -12.22 -16.49 6.62
CA LEU A 140 -12.15 -17.92 6.91
C LEU A 140 -13.11 -18.35 8.03
N TYR A 141 -13.29 -17.53 9.06
CA TYR A 141 -14.27 -17.80 10.12
C TYR A 141 -15.69 -17.74 9.58
N VAL A 142 -16.04 -16.65 8.88
CA VAL A 142 -17.36 -16.45 8.28
C VAL A 142 -17.72 -17.58 7.32
N ASN A 143 -16.80 -18.00 6.45
CA ASN A 143 -17.04 -19.11 5.52
C ASN A 143 -17.31 -20.43 6.26
N LYS A 144 -16.54 -20.73 7.32
CA LYS A 144 -16.77 -21.94 8.13
C LYS A 144 -18.12 -21.91 8.87
N ALA A 145 -18.52 -20.76 9.40
CA ALA A 145 -19.82 -20.63 10.04
C ALA A 145 -20.97 -20.70 9.03
N TRP A 146 -20.77 -20.11 7.84
CA TRP A 146 -21.71 -20.19 6.72
C TRP A 146 -21.90 -21.63 6.23
N GLU A 147 -20.81 -22.39 6.02
CA GLU A 147 -20.88 -23.80 5.60
C GLU A 147 -21.69 -24.65 6.58
N LYS A 148 -21.51 -24.45 7.89
CA LYS A 148 -22.29 -25.15 8.92
C LYS A 148 -23.77 -24.79 8.86
N TYR A 149 -24.08 -23.51 8.74
CA TYR A 149 -25.45 -23.03 8.60
C TYR A 149 -26.13 -23.60 7.35
N GLU A 150 -25.45 -23.54 6.20
CA GLU A 150 -25.97 -24.02 4.91
C GLU A 150 -26.21 -25.54 4.94
N LEU A 151 -25.30 -26.31 5.53
CA LEU A 151 -25.47 -27.76 5.71
C LEU A 151 -26.71 -28.11 6.54
N ASP A 152 -26.99 -27.34 7.60
CA ASP A 152 -28.18 -27.56 8.42
C ASP A 152 -29.46 -27.12 7.71
N CYS A 153 -29.44 -26.05 6.93
CA CYS A 153 -30.55 -25.69 6.03
C CYS A 153 -30.85 -26.80 5.02
N MET A 154 -29.82 -27.39 4.41
CA MET A 154 -29.99 -28.55 3.52
C MET A 154 -30.59 -29.76 4.24
N ARG A 155 -30.18 -30.04 5.48
CA ARG A 155 -30.73 -31.12 6.31
C ARG A 155 -32.20 -30.87 6.66
N ILE A 156 -32.57 -29.65 7.02
CA ILE A 156 -33.98 -29.27 7.26
C ILE A 156 -34.81 -29.55 6.01
N ASN A 157 -34.37 -29.07 4.84
CA ASN A 157 -35.08 -29.30 3.58
C ASN A 157 -35.24 -30.80 3.28
N SER A 158 -34.18 -31.59 3.49
CA SER A 158 -34.22 -33.05 3.30
C SER A 158 -35.19 -33.74 4.25
N TYR A 159 -35.16 -33.42 5.55
CA TYR A 159 -36.08 -34.01 6.54
C TYR A 159 -37.52 -33.54 6.35
N THR A 160 -37.74 -32.28 5.96
CA THR A 160 -39.06 -31.76 5.61
C THR A 160 -39.63 -32.51 4.40
N ALA A 161 -38.83 -32.73 3.34
CA ALA A 161 -39.26 -33.52 2.19
C ALA A 161 -39.58 -34.97 2.59
N GLN A 162 -38.73 -35.62 3.40
CA GLN A 162 -38.98 -36.98 3.87
C GLN A 162 -40.23 -37.09 4.76
N SER A 163 -40.48 -36.07 5.61
CA SER A 163 -41.67 -35.99 6.47
C SER A 163 -42.98 -36.00 5.67
N MET A 164 -42.98 -35.40 4.47
CA MET A 164 -44.16 -35.40 3.60
C MET A 164 -44.49 -36.78 3.01
N LEU A 165 -43.51 -37.69 2.91
CA LEU A 165 -43.67 -39.01 2.30
C LEU A 165 -43.80 -40.15 3.32
N MET A 166 -43.48 -39.89 4.60
CA MET A 166 -43.48 -40.91 5.65
C MET A 166 -44.73 -40.87 6.52
N GLN A 167 -45.08 -42.01 7.13
CA GLN A 167 -46.22 -42.15 8.03
C GLN A 167 -45.89 -43.03 9.24
N GLY A 168 -46.68 -42.92 10.31
CA GLY A 168 -46.57 -43.72 11.53
C GLY A 168 -45.25 -43.54 12.28
N LYS A 169 -44.70 -44.61 12.85
CA LYS A 169 -43.47 -44.58 13.68
C LYS A 169 -42.23 -44.03 12.95
N ASN A 170 -42.18 -44.10 11.62
CA ASN A 170 -41.08 -43.55 10.84
C ASN A 170 -41.18 -42.02 10.70
N LEU A 171 -42.41 -41.49 10.64
CA LEU A 171 -42.66 -40.04 10.63
C LEU A 171 -42.20 -39.39 11.95
N GLU A 172 -42.55 -39.99 13.09
CA GLU A 172 -42.14 -39.50 14.42
C GLU A 172 -40.60 -39.41 14.55
N LYS A 173 -39.87 -40.40 14.04
CA LYS A 173 -38.40 -40.39 14.04
C LYS A 173 -37.82 -39.25 13.19
N ILE A 174 -38.42 -38.94 12.04
CA ILE A 174 -37.96 -37.84 11.18
C ILE A 174 -38.34 -36.49 11.79
N GLN A 175 -39.52 -36.36 12.37
CA GLN A 175 -39.96 -35.14 13.06
C GLN A 175 -39.04 -34.79 14.22
N LEU A 176 -38.65 -35.78 15.04
CA LEU A 176 -37.64 -35.55 16.08
C LEU A 176 -36.34 -35.03 15.48
N LYS A 177 -35.75 -35.72 14.48
CA LYS A 177 -34.51 -35.26 13.84
C LYS A 177 -34.63 -33.86 13.24
N LEU A 178 -35.76 -33.53 12.64
CA LEU A 178 -36.06 -32.21 12.10
C LEU A 178 -36.01 -31.15 13.19
N GLU A 179 -36.68 -31.39 14.31
CA GLU A 179 -36.70 -30.47 15.47
C GLU A 179 -35.30 -30.25 16.05
N TRP A 180 -34.50 -31.31 16.18
CA TRP A 180 -33.09 -31.21 16.62
C TRP A 180 -32.24 -30.36 15.66
N VAL A 181 -32.38 -30.54 14.35
CA VAL A 181 -31.63 -29.73 13.38
C VAL A 181 -32.15 -28.29 13.34
N GLN A 182 -33.46 -28.07 13.50
CA GLN A 182 -34.03 -26.71 13.61
C GLN A 182 -33.48 -25.94 14.81
N GLN A 183 -33.28 -26.59 15.95
CA GLN A 183 -32.61 -25.95 17.09
C GLN A 183 -31.13 -25.66 16.78
N THR A 184 -30.45 -26.60 16.12
CA THR A 184 -29.03 -26.45 15.76
C THR A 184 -28.80 -25.32 14.75
N VAL A 185 -29.69 -25.15 13.76
CA VAL A 185 -29.57 -24.09 12.75
C VAL A 185 -29.67 -22.71 13.39
N GLN A 186 -30.54 -22.54 14.42
CA GLN A 186 -30.64 -21.28 15.15
C GLN A 186 -29.34 -20.97 15.89
N VAL A 187 -28.73 -21.96 16.55
CA VAL A 187 -27.43 -21.76 17.22
C VAL A 187 -26.34 -21.37 16.23
N ASN A 188 -26.29 -22.02 15.06
CA ASN A 188 -25.31 -21.72 14.01
C ASN A 188 -25.54 -20.35 13.36
N GLU A 189 -26.80 -19.92 13.19
CA GLU A 189 -27.16 -18.58 12.74
C GLU A 189 -26.64 -17.50 13.71
N HIS A 190 -26.79 -17.72 15.02
CA HIS A 190 -26.29 -16.82 16.06
C HIS A 190 -24.77 -16.74 16.10
N GLY A 191 -24.05 -17.74 15.58
CA GLY A 191 -22.60 -17.69 15.38
C GLY A 191 -22.18 -16.99 14.08
N TYR A 192 -22.88 -17.27 12.98
CA TYR A 192 -22.55 -16.73 11.65
C TYR A 192 -22.81 -15.22 11.52
N VAL A 193 -23.95 -14.72 12.02
CA VAL A 193 -24.36 -13.33 11.84
C VAL A 193 -23.36 -12.33 12.47
N PRO A 194 -22.91 -12.51 13.73
CA PRO A 194 -21.89 -11.65 14.33
C PRO A 194 -20.57 -11.66 13.56
N GLU A 195 -20.09 -12.83 13.13
CA GLU A 195 -18.84 -12.96 12.37
C GLU A 195 -18.92 -12.18 11.05
N ARG A 196 -20.06 -12.21 10.36
CA ARG A 196 -20.31 -11.43 9.14
C ARG A 196 -20.35 -9.92 9.42
N MET A 197 -20.91 -9.49 10.55
CA MET A 197 -20.89 -8.08 10.95
C MET A 197 -19.46 -7.59 11.20
N VAL A 198 -18.64 -8.40 11.87
CA VAL A 198 -17.22 -8.08 12.13
C VAL A 198 -16.46 -7.93 10.80
N LEU A 199 -16.63 -8.87 9.87
CA LEU A 199 -16.01 -8.79 8.54
C LEU A 199 -16.39 -7.51 7.79
N THR A 200 -17.66 -7.11 7.87
CA THR A 200 -18.16 -5.88 7.24
C THR A 200 -17.51 -4.64 7.86
N ARG A 201 -17.37 -4.60 9.19
CA ARG A 201 -16.71 -3.49 9.89
C ARG A 201 -15.23 -3.36 9.52
N ILE A 202 -14.49 -4.48 9.49
CA ILE A 202 -13.08 -4.48 9.08
C ILE A 202 -12.93 -3.98 7.65
N SER A 203 -13.77 -4.46 6.73
CA SER A 203 -13.75 -4.05 5.32
C SER A 203 -14.00 -2.55 5.14
N LEU A 204 -14.93 -1.97 5.91
CA LEU A 204 -15.20 -0.53 5.91
C LEU A 204 -14.04 0.27 6.51
N CYS A 205 -13.38 -0.23 7.56
CA CYS A 205 -12.22 0.40 8.18
C CYS A 205 -11.05 0.52 7.18
N ILE A 206 -10.76 -0.55 6.45
CA ILE A 206 -9.70 -0.57 5.43
C ILE A 206 -10.03 0.44 4.32
N LYS A 207 -11.27 0.43 3.79
CA LYS A 207 -11.71 1.39 2.76
C LYS A 207 -11.61 2.84 3.24
N SER A 208 -12.02 3.12 4.48
CA SER A 208 -11.92 4.46 5.07
C SER A 208 -10.46 4.91 5.19
N SER A 209 -9.58 4.02 5.66
CA SER A 209 -8.15 4.27 5.80
C SER A 209 -7.51 4.62 4.46
N LEU A 210 -7.77 3.83 3.41
CA LEU A 210 -7.27 4.07 2.06
C LEU A 210 -7.80 5.38 1.46
N ASN A 211 -9.10 5.67 1.63
CA ASN A 211 -9.68 6.94 1.20
C ASN A 211 -9.10 8.14 1.95
N SER A 212 -8.67 7.98 3.21
CA SER A 212 -8.02 9.04 3.98
C SER A 212 -6.60 9.33 3.48
N VAL A 213 -5.89 8.30 3.01
CA VAL A 213 -4.55 8.43 2.40
C VAL A 213 -4.68 9.14 1.05
N GLN A 214 -5.64 8.72 0.21
CA GLN A 214 -5.86 9.35 -1.09
C GLN A 214 -6.28 10.82 -0.98
N ARG A 215 -7.10 11.19 0.00
CA ARG A 215 -7.48 12.61 0.21
C ARG A 215 -6.33 13.50 0.67
N ARG A 216 -5.36 12.97 1.43
CA ARG A 216 -4.21 13.75 1.90
C ARG A 216 -3.11 13.95 0.87
N HIS A 217 -3.04 13.09 -0.14
CA HIS A 217 -1.95 13.07 -1.12
C HIS A 217 -2.41 13.09 -2.57
N GLY A 218 -3.71 13.29 -2.82
CA GLY A 218 -4.26 13.49 -4.15
C GLY A 218 -3.84 14.84 -4.76
N PRO A 219 -3.93 15.00 -6.09
CA PRO A 219 -3.48 16.20 -6.80
C PRO A 219 -4.11 17.50 -6.30
N GLU A 220 -5.30 17.45 -5.68
CA GLU A 220 -5.95 18.62 -5.08
C GLU A 220 -5.18 19.20 -3.87
N ALA A 221 -4.42 18.37 -3.13
CA ALA A 221 -3.66 18.79 -1.95
C ALA A 221 -2.36 19.56 -2.29
N GLN A 222 -1.97 19.62 -3.57
CA GLN A 222 -0.79 20.38 -4.03
C GLN A 222 -1.12 21.80 -4.50
N THR A 223 -2.37 22.24 -4.35
CA THR A 223 -2.86 23.56 -4.79
C THR A 223 -3.04 24.58 -3.66
N GLN A 224 -2.57 24.29 -2.46
CA GLN A 224 -2.53 25.23 -1.32
C GLN A 224 -1.11 25.46 -0.83
#